data_AF-A0A7C6F060-F1
#
_entry.id   AF-A0A7C6F060-F1
#
_cell.length_a   1.000
_cell.length_b   1.000
_cell.length_c   1.000
_cell.angle_alpha   90.00
_cell.angle_beta   90.00
_cell.angle_gamma   90.00
#
_symmetry.space_group_name_H-M   'P 1'
#
loop_
_entity.id
_entity.type
_entity.pdbx_description
1 polymer ?
#
loop_
_entity_poly.entity_id
_entity_poly.type
_entity_poly.pdbx_seq_one_letter_code
_entity_poly.pdbx_strand_id
1 'polypeptide(L)'
;MKTALFALLLSCLVQAQAALMDLSDKPLVLQAQVAPNVFFEIDDSGSMDWEITTRPHWHFCEYDSNAPHVPGSGTCTSGKQDYGLWSSYSGQWWFFPAFEYIYPNGDNAYSTNCQPNSSAREAMLSCPDAPQPGDSIPYQNDWRILSSDFNVIYYNPQQTYKPWQGPCLNNGTACGNATFGAARSDPREGSDGYNNTRDLTGFIYEVWADDRGYTGTRPRRGNNLNVNST
;
A
#
# COMPACT_ATOMS: atom_id res chain seq x y z
N MET A 1 -18.79 -81.43 34.87
CA MET A 1 -18.66 -79.96 34.71
C MET A 1 -17.71 -79.75 33.53
N LYS A 2 -18.16 -79.70 32.27
CA LYS A 2 -18.69 -78.54 31.51
C LYS A 2 -17.88 -77.24 31.65
N THR A 3 -17.58 -76.67 30.47
CA THR A 3 -17.14 -75.28 30.12
C THR A 3 -15.73 -74.85 30.54
N ALA A 4 -14.91 -74.17 29.74
CA ALA A 4 -14.93 -73.82 28.31
C ALA A 4 -13.50 -73.34 27.97
N LEU A 5 -12.95 -73.77 26.83
CA LEU A 5 -11.69 -73.28 26.28
C LEU A 5 -11.96 -71.89 25.68
N PHE A 6 -11.44 -70.82 26.27
CA PHE A 6 -11.62 -69.46 25.78
C PHE A 6 -10.57 -69.18 24.70
N ALA A 7 -10.91 -69.45 23.45
CA ALA A 7 -10.19 -68.98 22.28
C ALA A 7 -10.86 -67.69 21.79
N LEU A 8 -10.17 -66.55 21.82
CA LEU A 8 -10.59 -65.40 21.01
C LEU A 8 -9.45 -64.40 20.71
N LEU A 9 -9.02 -64.45 19.45
CA LEU A 9 -8.61 -63.34 18.59
C LEU A 9 -7.44 -62.45 19.02
N LEU A 10 -6.24 -62.82 18.56
CA LEU A 10 -5.11 -61.93 18.38
C LEU A 10 -5.41 -60.98 17.19
N SER A 11 -5.89 -59.77 17.48
CA SER A 11 -6.06 -58.73 16.47
C SER A 11 -4.69 -58.25 15.99
N CYS A 12 -4.30 -58.62 14.77
CA CYS A 12 -3.21 -57.98 14.07
C CYS A 12 -3.54 -56.49 13.90
N LEU A 13 -2.84 -55.63 14.65
CA LEU A 13 -2.81 -54.19 14.43
C LEU A 13 -2.10 -53.94 13.10
N VAL A 14 -2.88 -53.84 12.02
CA VAL A 14 -2.38 -53.33 10.74
C VAL A 14 -2.17 -51.83 10.93
N GLN A 15 -0.92 -51.38 10.99
CA GLN A 15 -0.62 -49.95 10.88
C GLN A 15 -0.97 -49.50 9.46
N ALA A 16 -2.06 -48.77 9.31
CA ALA A 16 -2.38 -48.07 8.08
C ALA A 16 -1.37 -46.91 7.91
N GLN A 17 -0.38 -47.09 7.05
CA GLN A 17 0.45 -45.99 6.58
C GLN A 17 -0.34 -45.26 5.49
N ALA A 18 -0.87 -44.08 5.82
CA ALA A 18 -1.34 -43.15 4.82
C ALA A 18 -0.12 -42.55 4.12
N ALA A 19 0.13 -42.96 2.87
CA ALA A 19 1.05 -42.23 2.01
C ALA A 19 0.45 -40.84 1.73
N LEU A 20 1.29 -39.80 1.75
CA LEU A 20 0.91 -38.48 1.25
C LEU A 20 0.41 -38.65 -0.19
N MET A 21 -0.86 -38.32 -0.42
CA MET A 21 -1.43 -38.26 -1.76
C MET A 21 -0.82 -37.05 -2.46
N ASP A 22 0.22 -37.29 -3.24
CA ASP A 22 0.84 -36.30 -4.11
C ASP A 22 -0.08 -36.10 -5.32
N LEU A 23 -0.92 -35.06 -5.27
CA LEU A 23 -1.71 -34.63 -6.42
C LEU A 23 -0.74 -34.14 -7.49
N SER A 24 -0.71 -34.82 -8.64
CA SER A 24 0.12 -34.43 -9.77
C SER A 24 -0.10 -32.96 -10.16
N ASP A 25 0.94 -32.13 -10.09
CA ASP A 25 0.98 -30.76 -10.64
C ASP A 25 0.85 -30.71 -12.17
N LYS A 26 0.85 -31.87 -12.81
CA LYS A 26 0.66 -32.00 -14.26
C LYS A 26 -0.84 -32.10 -14.56
N PRO A 27 -1.39 -31.20 -15.41
CA PRO A 27 -2.78 -31.27 -15.83
C PRO A 27 -3.10 -32.62 -16.49
N LEU A 28 -4.18 -33.27 -16.06
CA LEU A 28 -4.69 -34.49 -16.69
C LEU A 28 -5.45 -34.13 -17.96
N VAL A 29 -4.76 -33.96 -19.10
CA VAL A 29 -5.41 -33.64 -20.37
C VAL A 29 -4.87 -34.49 -21.51
N LEU A 30 -5.75 -35.29 -22.12
CA LEU A 30 -5.56 -35.91 -23.44
C LEU A 30 -5.71 -34.84 -24.54
N GLN A 31 -4.82 -34.94 -25.53
CA GLN A 31 -4.51 -33.98 -26.58
C GLN A 31 -5.70 -33.48 -27.42
N ALA A 32 -6.01 -32.20 -27.26
CA ALA A 32 -6.19 -31.29 -28.39
C ALA A 32 -5.29 -30.07 -28.13
N GLN A 33 -4.02 -30.19 -28.52
CA GLN A 33 -3.00 -29.16 -28.30
C GLN A 33 -3.17 -28.04 -29.33
N VAL A 34 -4.03 -27.06 -29.03
CA VAL A 34 -3.96 -25.76 -29.71
C VAL A 34 -2.68 -25.07 -29.24
N ALA A 35 -1.86 -24.57 -30.17
CA ALA A 35 -0.65 -23.84 -29.80
C ALA A 35 -1.03 -22.63 -28.91
N PRO A 36 -0.46 -22.48 -27.70
CA PRO A 36 -0.74 -21.32 -26.88
C PRO A 36 -0.12 -20.08 -27.53
N ASN A 37 -0.95 -19.08 -27.79
CA ASN A 37 -0.53 -17.75 -28.24
C ASN A 37 -0.82 -16.76 -27.10
N VAL A 38 -0.01 -16.82 -26.04
CA VAL A 38 -0.09 -15.88 -24.91
C VAL A 38 0.95 -14.78 -25.14
N PHE A 39 0.48 -13.54 -25.14
CA PHE A 39 1.33 -12.35 -25.20
C PHE A 39 1.18 -11.59 -23.89
N PHE A 40 2.31 -11.25 -23.26
CA PHE A 40 2.36 -10.42 -22.08
C PHE A 40 2.91 -9.05 -22.48
N GLU A 41 2.16 -8.00 -22.20
CA GLU A 41 2.62 -6.62 -22.27
C GLU A 41 2.82 -6.14 -20.82
N ILE A 42 3.94 -5.46 -20.57
CA ILE A 42 4.24 -4.85 -19.28
C ILE A 42 4.26 -3.35 -19.52
N ASP A 43 3.43 -2.61 -18.78
CA ASP A 43 3.43 -1.15 -18.82
C ASP A 43 4.74 -0.63 -18.18
N ASP A 44 5.46 0.21 -18.92
CA ASP A 44 6.68 0.88 -18.49
C ASP A 44 6.48 2.41 -18.39
N SER A 45 5.23 2.86 -18.35
CA SER A 45 4.91 4.27 -18.17
C SER A 45 5.42 4.81 -16.83
N GLY A 46 5.76 6.10 -16.79
CA GLY A 46 6.22 6.75 -15.55
C GLY A 46 5.18 6.76 -14.41
N SER A 47 3.92 6.37 -14.66
CA SER A 47 2.91 6.23 -13.61
C SER A 47 3.12 4.99 -12.74
N MET A 48 3.90 4.03 -13.22
CA MET A 48 4.29 2.85 -12.44
C MET A 48 5.26 3.18 -11.28
N ASP A 49 5.80 4.41 -11.25
CA ASP A 49 6.67 4.93 -10.18
C ASP A 49 5.91 5.65 -9.05
N TRP A 50 4.60 5.82 -9.18
CA TRP A 50 3.82 6.57 -8.18
C TRP A 50 3.76 5.85 -6.83
N GLU A 51 3.83 6.63 -5.75
CA GLU A 51 3.78 6.15 -4.36
C GLU A 51 2.36 6.25 -3.76
N ILE A 52 1.43 6.86 -4.50
CA ILE A 52 0.04 7.04 -4.11
C ILE A 52 -0.87 6.29 -5.08
N THR A 53 -1.59 5.31 -4.56
CA THR A 53 -2.70 4.63 -5.25
C THR A 53 -3.85 4.45 -4.28
N THR A 54 -4.87 5.30 -4.40
CA THR A 54 -5.99 5.32 -3.46
C THR A 54 -7.18 4.51 -3.91
N ARG A 55 -7.94 4.00 -2.93
CA ARG A 55 -9.30 3.50 -3.17
C ARG A 55 -10.27 4.67 -3.43
N PRO A 56 -11.44 4.41 -4.07
CA PRO A 56 -12.43 5.44 -4.25
C PRO A 56 -12.88 6.06 -2.93
N HIS A 57 -12.78 7.39 -2.81
CA HIS A 57 -12.97 8.10 -1.54
C HIS A 57 -13.60 9.46 -1.75
N TRP A 58 -14.08 10.07 -0.66
CA TRP A 58 -14.46 11.48 -0.66
C TRP A 58 -13.26 12.34 -0.29
N HIS A 59 -13.19 13.54 -0.86
CA HIS A 59 -12.16 14.50 -0.51
C HIS A 59 -12.17 14.77 0.99
N PHE A 60 -10.99 14.98 1.58
CA PHE A 60 -10.85 15.16 3.03
C PHE A 60 -11.75 16.24 3.61
N CYS A 61 -11.94 17.33 2.86
CA CYS A 61 -12.77 18.47 3.25
C CYS A 61 -14.27 18.13 3.43
N GLU A 62 -14.75 17.00 2.87
CA GLU A 62 -16.11 16.49 3.10
C GLU A 62 -16.25 15.92 4.50
N TYR A 63 -15.19 15.24 4.96
CA TYR A 63 -15.09 14.73 6.31
C TYR A 63 -14.77 15.85 7.31
N ASP A 64 -13.88 16.79 6.95
CA ASP A 64 -13.58 17.96 7.76
C ASP A 64 -13.53 19.27 6.95
N SER A 65 -14.67 19.97 6.92
CA SER A 65 -14.76 21.29 6.27
C SER A 65 -14.05 22.41 7.04
N ASN A 66 -13.51 22.12 8.23
CA ASN A 66 -12.72 23.05 9.04
C ASN A 66 -11.31 22.52 9.30
N ALA A 67 -10.83 21.60 8.45
CA ALA A 67 -9.45 21.14 8.50
C ALA A 67 -8.50 22.35 8.54
N PRO A 68 -7.33 22.22 9.19
CA PRO A 68 -6.30 23.23 9.12
C PRO A 68 -6.16 23.67 7.69
N HIS A 69 -5.93 24.94 7.47
CA HIS A 69 -5.59 25.33 6.13
C HIS A 69 -6.73 24.91 5.13
N VAL A 70 -7.98 25.26 5.45
CA VAL A 70 -9.11 25.32 4.51
C VAL A 70 -9.98 26.49 4.98
N PRO A 71 -10.38 27.44 4.11
CA PRO A 71 -11.28 28.49 4.52
C PRO A 71 -12.60 27.81 4.87
N GLY A 72 -12.99 27.92 6.15
CA GLY A 72 -14.14 27.24 6.75
C GLY A 72 -15.48 27.68 6.18
N SER A 73 -15.71 27.41 4.90
CA SER A 73 -16.95 27.72 4.17
C SER A 73 -18.10 26.81 4.59
N GLY A 74 -17.86 25.83 5.47
CA GLY A 74 -18.87 24.93 6.02
C GLY A 74 -19.45 23.93 5.00
N THR A 75 -19.23 24.14 3.71
CA THR A 75 -19.68 23.24 2.64
C THR A 75 -18.58 23.09 1.59
N CYS A 76 -17.53 22.34 1.93
CA CYS A 76 -16.81 21.68 0.84
C CYS A 76 -17.82 20.81 0.09
N THR A 77 -17.91 20.93 -1.23
CA THR A 77 -18.75 20.07 -2.07
C THR A 77 -17.90 19.57 -3.22
N SER A 78 -17.21 18.48 -2.94
CA SER A 78 -16.41 17.71 -3.87
C SER A 78 -17.21 16.49 -4.35
N GLY A 79 -16.84 15.96 -5.52
CA GLY A 79 -17.29 14.64 -5.93
C GLY A 79 -16.52 13.55 -5.20
N LYS A 80 -17.05 12.33 -5.26
CA LYS A 80 -16.27 11.13 -4.94
C LYS A 80 -15.12 11.02 -5.95
N GLN A 81 -13.91 10.83 -5.47
CA GLN A 81 -12.70 10.63 -6.27
C GLN A 81 -12.53 9.13 -6.53
N ASP A 82 -12.32 8.75 -7.78
CA ASP A 82 -12.18 7.35 -8.22
C ASP A 82 -11.06 7.14 -9.26
N TYR A 83 -10.21 8.14 -9.46
CA TYR A 83 -9.09 8.12 -10.42
C TYR A 83 -7.76 7.62 -9.83
N GLY A 84 -7.79 7.03 -8.63
CA GLY A 84 -6.63 6.38 -8.01
C GLY A 84 -5.61 7.31 -7.36
N LEU A 85 -5.76 8.62 -7.43
CA LEU A 85 -4.88 9.57 -6.76
C LEU A 85 -5.59 10.31 -5.62
N TRP A 86 -4.80 10.89 -4.73
CA TRP A 86 -5.25 11.68 -3.60
C TRP A 86 -5.04 13.16 -3.89
N SER A 87 -6.01 14.04 -3.60
CA SER A 87 -5.77 15.48 -3.66
C SER A 87 -5.83 16.13 -2.29
N SER A 88 -4.92 17.08 -2.07
CA SER A 88 -4.83 17.81 -0.80
C SER A 88 -4.26 19.21 -0.99
N TYR A 89 -4.04 19.93 0.10
CA TYR A 89 -3.58 21.31 0.09
C TYR A 89 -2.11 21.43 -0.36
N SER A 90 -1.82 22.29 -1.34
CA SER A 90 -0.45 22.57 -1.82
C SER A 90 0.00 24.03 -1.66
N GLY A 91 -0.52 24.74 -0.65
CA GLY A 91 -0.16 26.14 -0.37
C GLY A 91 -1.20 27.19 -0.76
N GLN A 92 -2.31 26.81 -1.42
CA GLN A 92 -3.41 27.72 -1.73
C GLN A 92 -4.80 27.12 -1.45
N TRP A 93 -5.67 27.90 -0.80
CA TRP A 93 -7.00 27.45 -0.36
C TRP A 93 -7.96 27.03 -1.46
N TRP A 94 -7.78 27.56 -2.66
CA TRP A 94 -8.65 27.32 -3.81
C TRP A 94 -8.09 26.27 -4.77
N PHE A 95 -6.96 25.64 -4.44
CA PHE A 95 -6.26 24.72 -5.31
C PHE A 95 -5.82 23.48 -4.53
N PHE A 96 -6.40 22.34 -4.89
CA PHE A 96 -6.09 21.04 -4.30
C PHE A 96 -5.59 20.11 -5.42
N PRO A 97 -4.29 20.11 -5.74
CA PRO A 97 -3.78 19.22 -6.77
C PRO A 97 -3.81 17.77 -6.30
N ALA A 98 -3.77 16.86 -7.26
CA ALA A 98 -3.49 15.46 -6.98
C ALA A 98 -2.01 15.28 -6.65
N PHE A 99 -1.73 14.37 -5.72
CA PHE A 99 -0.39 13.95 -5.32
C PHE A 99 -0.14 12.55 -5.83
N GLU A 100 1.00 12.37 -6.49
CA GLU A 100 1.49 11.09 -6.98
C GLU A 100 2.56 10.49 -6.05
N TYR A 101 3.27 11.36 -5.32
CA TYR A 101 4.37 10.97 -4.45
C TYR A 101 4.14 11.40 -3.00
N ILE A 102 4.65 10.60 -2.08
CA ILE A 102 4.83 10.98 -0.68
C ILE A 102 6.17 11.69 -0.54
N TYR A 103 7.23 11.11 -1.12
CA TYR A 103 8.61 11.54 -0.97
C TYR A 103 9.14 12.27 -2.22
N PRO A 104 9.88 13.38 -2.05
CA PRO A 104 10.57 14.04 -3.16
C PRO A 104 11.95 13.42 -3.38
N ASN A 105 11.99 12.19 -3.90
CA ASN A 105 13.27 11.55 -4.22
C ASN A 105 13.78 12.03 -5.59
N GLY A 106 15.10 11.98 -5.77
CA GLY A 106 15.75 12.40 -7.01
C GLY A 106 15.56 11.40 -8.17
N ASP A 107 15.15 10.16 -7.85
CA ASP A 107 14.84 9.09 -8.81
C ASP A 107 13.37 9.06 -9.24
N ASN A 108 12.51 9.93 -8.68
CA ASN A 108 11.12 10.02 -9.13
C ASN A 108 11.06 10.28 -10.65
N ALA A 109 10.22 9.54 -11.37
CA ALA A 109 10.08 9.64 -12.82
C ALA A 109 9.63 11.03 -13.31
N TYR A 110 9.04 11.82 -12.42
CA TYR A 110 8.65 13.20 -12.65
C TYR A 110 9.27 14.11 -11.60
N SER A 111 9.64 15.32 -12.01
CA SER A 111 10.01 16.36 -11.05
C SER A 111 8.84 16.59 -10.10
N THR A 112 9.13 16.54 -8.81
CA THR A 112 8.16 16.77 -7.76
C THR A 112 8.37 18.12 -7.10
N ASN A 113 7.28 18.79 -6.77
CA ASN A 113 7.30 19.95 -5.89
C ASN A 113 6.06 19.94 -4.98
N CYS A 114 5.85 21.03 -4.26
CA CYS A 114 4.54 21.33 -3.70
C CYS A 114 4.29 22.81 -3.81
N GLN A 115 3.78 23.23 -4.97
CA GLN A 115 3.54 24.63 -5.26
C GLN A 115 2.20 24.85 -5.96
N PRO A 116 1.54 25.98 -5.65
CA PRO A 116 0.34 26.32 -6.37
C PRO A 116 0.66 26.62 -7.84
N ASN A 117 -0.18 26.10 -8.74
CA ASN A 117 -0.11 26.39 -10.18
C ASN A 117 1.23 25.95 -10.82
N SER A 118 1.78 24.83 -10.34
CA SER A 118 2.93 24.17 -10.95
C SER A 118 2.46 23.17 -12.02
N SER A 119 3.22 23.01 -13.10
CA SER A 119 3.04 21.91 -14.05
C SER A 119 3.80 20.65 -13.63
N ALA A 120 4.48 20.69 -12.49
CA ALA A 120 5.18 19.54 -11.94
C ALA A 120 4.19 18.64 -11.19
N ARG A 121 4.61 17.41 -10.93
CA ARG A 121 3.85 16.47 -10.09
C ARG A 121 4.07 16.83 -8.63
N GLU A 122 3.17 16.41 -7.74
CA GLU A 122 3.23 16.84 -6.34
C GLU A 122 3.81 15.73 -5.46
N ALA A 123 4.68 16.12 -4.52
CA ALA A 123 5.15 15.26 -3.43
C ALA A 123 4.71 15.83 -2.09
N MET A 124 4.11 14.99 -1.26
CA MET A 124 3.54 15.40 0.03
C MET A 124 4.59 16.08 0.94
N LEU A 125 5.80 15.53 1.03
CA LEU A 125 6.88 16.09 1.85
C LEU A 125 7.62 17.27 1.19
N SER A 126 7.28 17.64 -0.05
CA SER A 126 7.75 18.90 -0.62
C SER A 126 6.94 20.10 -0.14
N CYS A 127 5.79 19.87 0.51
CA CYS A 127 4.95 20.95 0.99
C CYS A 127 5.63 21.73 2.11
N PRO A 128 5.37 23.05 2.21
CA PRO A 128 5.95 23.88 3.25
C PRO A 128 5.82 23.22 4.62
N ASP A 129 6.89 23.31 5.40
CA ASP A 129 7.00 22.84 6.78
C ASP A 129 7.13 21.32 7.00
N ALA A 130 7.40 20.50 5.96
CA ALA A 130 7.42 19.04 6.09
C ALA A 130 8.82 18.38 6.04
N PRO A 131 9.55 18.22 7.16
CA PRO A 131 10.67 17.28 7.22
C PRO A 131 10.21 15.81 7.32
N GLN A 132 8.98 15.58 7.81
CA GLN A 132 8.35 14.27 7.96
C GLN A 132 6.85 14.35 7.61
N PRO A 133 6.18 13.21 7.31
CA PRO A 133 4.76 13.20 6.99
C PRO A 133 3.86 13.92 8.01
N GLY A 134 4.10 13.70 9.30
CA GLY A 134 3.34 14.31 10.38
C GLY A 134 3.33 15.85 10.39
N ASP A 135 4.38 16.46 9.86
CA ASP A 135 4.54 17.90 9.80
C ASP A 135 3.90 18.51 8.55
N SER A 136 3.64 17.70 7.52
CA SER A 136 3.07 18.17 6.26
C SER A 136 1.60 18.58 6.42
N ILE A 137 1.26 19.77 5.95
CA ILE A 137 -0.13 20.25 5.92
C ILE A 137 -1.06 19.28 5.15
N PRO A 138 -0.66 18.71 3.99
CA PRO A 138 -1.47 17.69 3.34
C PRO A 138 -1.88 16.54 4.26
N TYR A 139 -0.95 16.00 5.06
CA TYR A 139 -1.22 14.94 6.03
C TYR A 139 -2.14 15.42 7.16
N GLN A 140 -1.93 16.62 7.69
CA GLN A 140 -2.79 17.18 8.74
C GLN A 140 -4.25 17.29 8.28
N ASN A 141 -4.45 17.52 6.99
CA ASN A 141 -5.76 17.58 6.36
C ASN A 141 -6.35 16.20 6.06
N ASP A 142 -5.50 15.24 5.70
CA ASP A 142 -5.92 13.88 5.41
C ASP A 142 -4.85 12.84 5.74
N TRP A 143 -4.81 12.45 7.01
CA TRP A 143 -3.90 11.46 7.57
C TRP A 143 -4.08 10.08 6.93
N ARG A 144 -5.26 9.79 6.34
CA ARG A 144 -5.59 8.49 5.76
C ARG A 144 -4.61 8.09 4.66
N ILE A 145 -3.93 9.05 4.02
CA ILE A 145 -2.91 8.79 2.99
C ILE A 145 -1.79 7.84 3.44
N LEU A 146 -1.51 7.76 4.75
CA LEU A 146 -0.50 6.87 5.33
C LEU A 146 -1.08 5.54 5.85
N SER A 147 -2.30 5.20 5.45
CA SER A 147 -2.92 3.91 5.74
C SER A 147 -2.95 3.03 4.50
N SER A 148 -2.53 1.77 4.65
CA SER A 148 -2.64 0.77 3.56
C SER A 148 -4.08 0.45 3.17
N ASP A 149 -5.06 0.77 4.02
CA ASP A 149 -6.48 0.60 3.68
C ASP A 149 -7.00 1.67 2.71
N PHE A 150 -6.30 2.80 2.65
CA PHE A 150 -6.62 3.94 1.79
C PHE A 150 -5.66 4.04 0.61
N ASN A 151 -4.36 4.21 0.85
CA ASN A 151 -3.29 4.14 -0.14
C ASN A 151 -2.79 2.68 -0.23
N VAL A 152 -3.27 1.94 -1.22
CA VAL A 152 -3.13 0.46 -1.26
C VAL A 152 -1.71 -0.02 -1.45
N ILE A 153 -0.80 0.85 -1.89
CA ILE A 153 0.63 0.56 -2.05
C ILE A 153 1.47 1.05 -0.88
N TYR A 154 0.86 1.71 0.11
CA TYR A 154 1.57 2.12 1.32
C TYR A 154 1.90 0.94 2.23
N TYR A 155 2.83 1.16 3.16
CA TYR A 155 3.27 0.15 4.12
C TYR A 155 2.09 -0.39 4.95
N ASN A 156 1.97 -1.72 5.00
CA ASN A 156 0.99 -2.42 5.83
C ASN A 156 1.71 -3.18 6.97
N PRO A 157 1.54 -2.77 8.24
CA PRO A 157 2.22 -3.40 9.38
C PRO A 157 1.78 -4.85 9.63
N GLN A 158 0.65 -5.30 9.07
CA GLN A 158 0.17 -6.68 9.20
C GLN A 158 0.84 -7.63 8.19
N GLN A 159 1.62 -7.09 7.24
CA GLN A 159 2.33 -7.88 6.24
C GLN A 159 3.80 -8.08 6.61
N THR A 160 4.31 -9.27 6.36
CA THR A 160 5.74 -9.56 6.42
C THR A 160 6.36 -9.37 5.05
N TYR A 161 7.12 -8.29 4.88
CA TYR A 161 7.86 -8.00 3.66
C TYR A 161 9.16 -8.80 3.63
N LYS A 162 9.38 -9.55 2.55
CA LYS A 162 10.64 -10.25 2.28
C LYS A 162 11.48 -9.41 1.32
N PRO A 163 12.82 -9.55 1.34
CA PRO A 163 13.66 -8.97 0.31
C PRO A 163 13.19 -9.36 -1.09
N TRP A 164 13.43 -8.47 -2.06
CA TRP A 164 13.09 -8.74 -3.46
C TRP A 164 13.71 -10.04 -3.94
N GLN A 165 12.99 -10.76 -4.80
CA GLN A 165 13.52 -11.97 -5.40
C GLN A 165 14.51 -11.62 -6.50
N GLY A 166 15.67 -12.29 -6.48
CA GLY A 166 16.72 -12.11 -7.48
C GLY A 166 17.96 -11.40 -6.94
N PRO A 167 18.96 -11.19 -7.81
CA PRO A 167 20.18 -10.50 -7.43
C PRO A 167 19.89 -9.00 -7.28
N CYS A 168 20.30 -8.43 -6.15
CA CYS A 168 20.34 -6.98 -5.97
C CYS A 168 21.71 -6.41 -6.31
N LEU A 169 22.78 -7.21 -6.23
CA LEU A 169 24.12 -6.76 -6.62
C LEU A 169 24.51 -7.32 -7.99
N ASN A 170 25.33 -6.59 -8.74
CA ASN A 170 25.79 -6.97 -10.08
C ASN A 170 26.64 -8.25 -10.08
N ASN A 171 27.20 -8.63 -8.93
CA ASN A 171 27.92 -9.88 -8.74
C ASN A 171 27.01 -11.10 -8.53
N GLY A 172 25.68 -10.95 -8.63
CA GLY A 172 24.70 -12.02 -8.45
C GLY A 172 24.24 -12.24 -7.01
N THR A 173 24.68 -11.41 -6.05
CA THR A 173 24.24 -11.53 -4.65
C THR A 173 22.76 -11.19 -4.52
N ALA A 174 22.01 -12.07 -3.86
CA ALA A 174 20.59 -11.88 -3.57
C ALA A 174 20.33 -10.65 -2.70
N CYS A 175 19.12 -10.10 -2.81
CA CYS A 175 18.68 -8.98 -1.97
C CYS A 175 18.65 -9.37 -0.49
N GLY A 176 19.24 -8.53 0.36
CA GLY A 176 19.19 -8.66 1.81
C GLY A 176 18.02 -7.90 2.43
N ASN A 177 17.85 -8.04 3.75
CA ASN A 177 16.90 -7.21 4.50
C ASN A 177 17.31 -5.73 4.40
N ALA A 178 16.34 -4.86 4.17
CA ALA A 178 16.55 -3.42 4.22
C ALA A 178 16.89 -2.98 5.66
N THR A 179 17.72 -1.94 5.78
CA THR A 179 18.05 -1.32 7.06
C THR A 179 17.16 -0.10 7.30
N PHE A 180 16.50 -0.01 8.46
CA PHE A 180 15.65 1.14 8.79
C PHE A 180 16.39 2.48 8.72
N GLY A 181 17.65 2.54 9.14
CA GLY A 181 18.44 3.79 9.12
C GLY A 181 18.95 4.23 7.74
N ALA A 182 18.77 3.42 6.69
CA ALA A 182 19.26 3.70 5.34
C ALA A 182 18.48 2.88 4.31
N ALA A 183 17.15 2.95 4.36
CA ALA A 183 16.29 2.28 3.41
C ALA A 183 16.50 2.89 2.02
N ARG A 184 16.72 2.06 1.00
CA ARG A 184 16.89 2.51 -0.39
C ARG A 184 15.54 2.71 -1.06
N SER A 185 15.47 3.66 -1.98
CA SER A 185 14.31 3.82 -2.87
C SER A 185 14.18 2.61 -3.80
N ASP A 186 15.30 2.15 -4.37
CA ASP A 186 15.39 0.90 -5.13
C ASP A 186 16.54 0.03 -4.60
N PRO A 187 16.31 -1.25 -4.25
CA PRO A 187 17.37 -2.12 -3.74
C PRO A 187 18.36 -2.64 -4.81
N ARG A 188 18.13 -2.43 -6.11
CA ARG A 188 18.98 -2.94 -7.19
C ARG A 188 20.20 -2.07 -7.48
N GLU A 189 21.40 -2.63 -7.34
CA GLU A 189 22.65 -1.95 -7.65
C GLU A 189 22.69 -1.47 -9.11
N GLY A 190 22.94 -0.18 -9.29
CA GLY A 190 23.05 0.46 -10.59
C GLY A 190 21.75 1.13 -11.07
N SER A 191 20.63 1.00 -10.36
CA SER A 191 19.46 1.83 -10.62
C SER A 191 19.58 3.22 -9.96
N ASP A 192 18.78 4.17 -10.44
CA ASP A 192 18.80 5.55 -9.98
C ASP A 192 18.43 5.67 -8.49
N GLY A 193 17.49 4.83 -8.02
CA GLY A 193 17.06 4.76 -6.63
C GLY A 193 18.03 4.06 -5.68
N TYR A 194 19.10 3.42 -6.18
CA TYR A 194 20.00 2.63 -5.34
C TYR A 194 20.69 3.50 -4.28
N ASN A 195 21.26 4.63 -4.67
CA ASN A 195 21.99 5.49 -3.73
C ASN A 195 21.09 6.48 -2.97
N ASN A 196 19.81 6.56 -3.34
CA ASN A 196 18.82 7.36 -2.64
C ASN A 196 18.37 6.60 -1.40
N THR A 197 18.93 6.99 -0.25
CA THR A 197 18.64 6.36 1.04
C THR A 197 17.92 7.30 1.98
N ARG A 198 17.07 6.73 2.81
CA ARG A 198 16.29 7.44 3.83
C ARG A 198 16.42 6.73 5.17
N ASP A 199 16.62 7.52 6.23
CA ASP A 199 16.41 7.05 7.59
C ASP A 199 14.91 7.04 7.88
N LEU A 200 14.36 5.85 8.13
CA LEU A 200 12.96 5.62 8.45
C LEU A 200 12.72 5.60 9.97
N THR A 201 13.67 6.09 10.78
CA THR A 201 13.45 6.30 12.21
C THR A 201 12.30 7.28 12.41
N GLY A 202 11.27 6.86 13.15
CA GLY A 202 10.04 7.66 13.32
C GLY A 202 9.08 7.60 12.13
N PHE A 203 9.26 6.63 11.20
CA PHE A 203 8.28 6.36 10.15
C PHE A 203 6.88 6.15 10.73
N ILE A 204 5.90 6.82 10.13
CA ILE A 204 4.51 6.82 10.57
C ILE A 204 3.69 5.97 9.62
N TYR A 205 2.83 5.13 10.16
CA TYR A 205 1.73 4.53 9.43
C TYR A 205 0.45 4.76 10.21
N GLU A 206 -0.67 4.82 9.51
CA GLU A 206 -1.97 5.08 10.10
C GLU A 206 -2.89 3.87 9.95
N VAL A 207 -3.82 3.70 10.88
CA VAL A 207 -4.89 2.71 10.76
C VAL A 207 -6.18 3.45 10.46
N TRP A 208 -6.68 3.26 9.23
CA TRP A 208 -7.94 3.88 8.84
C TRP A 208 -9.12 3.00 9.23
N ALA A 209 -9.83 3.39 10.28
CA ALA A 209 -11.09 2.79 10.69
C ALA A 209 -12.24 3.78 10.49
N ASP A 210 -13.23 3.42 9.66
CA ASP A 210 -14.52 4.10 9.62
C ASP A 210 -15.52 3.31 10.47
N ASP A 211 -15.53 3.56 11.78
CA ASP A 211 -16.36 2.83 12.76
C ASP A 211 -17.79 3.39 12.86
N ARG A 212 -18.06 4.55 12.25
CA ARG A 212 -19.32 5.28 12.42
C ARG A 212 -20.04 5.60 11.12
N GLY A 213 -19.39 5.41 9.98
CA GLY A 213 -19.93 5.66 8.66
C GLY A 213 -20.45 7.08 8.48
N TYR A 214 -21.18 7.30 7.39
CA TYR A 214 -21.99 8.50 7.21
C TYR A 214 -23.35 8.14 6.59
N THR A 215 -24.36 8.94 6.91
CA THR A 215 -25.69 8.84 6.29
C THR A 215 -25.89 9.98 5.28
N GLY A 216 -26.62 9.73 4.19
CA GLY A 216 -26.93 10.74 3.16
C GLY A 216 -26.11 10.56 1.88
N THR A 217 -26.00 11.61 1.07
CA THR A 217 -25.38 11.53 -0.26
C THR A 217 -23.86 11.68 -0.26
N ARG A 218 -23.28 12.20 0.83
CA ARG A 218 -21.84 12.41 1.03
C ARG A 218 -21.50 12.48 2.52
N PRO A 219 -20.26 12.15 2.94
CA PRO A 219 -19.82 12.37 4.30
C PRO A 219 -19.88 13.86 4.61
N ARG A 220 -20.25 14.18 5.83
CA ARG A 220 -20.19 15.53 6.37
C ARG A 220 -19.50 15.43 7.71
N ARG A 221 -18.78 16.48 8.09
CA ARG A 221 -18.22 16.63 9.44
C ARG A 221 -19.27 16.27 10.48
N GLY A 222 -19.07 15.11 11.11
CA GLY A 222 -19.76 14.69 12.33
C GLY A 222 -18.81 14.80 13.52
N ASN A 223 -19.24 14.36 14.70
CA ASN A 223 -18.38 14.28 15.89
C ASN A 223 -17.33 13.12 15.82
N ASN A 224 -16.99 12.63 14.63
CA ASN A 224 -16.49 11.27 14.42
C ASN A 224 -15.15 11.18 13.68
N LEU A 225 -14.48 12.29 13.36
CA LEU A 225 -13.09 12.21 12.91
C LEU A 225 -12.17 12.21 14.13
N ASN A 226 -11.89 11.01 14.61
CA ASN A 226 -10.80 10.82 15.55
C ASN A 226 -9.58 10.34 14.76
N VAL A 227 -8.64 11.26 14.48
CA VAL A 227 -7.24 10.85 14.57
C VAL A 227 -7.06 10.48 16.03
N ASN A 228 -7.10 9.19 16.34
CA ASN A 228 -6.71 8.75 17.67
C ASN A 228 -5.20 8.90 17.72
N SER A 229 -4.71 10.01 18.28
CA SER A 229 -3.31 10.13 18.66
C SER A 229 -3.03 9.03 19.70
N THR A 230 -2.44 7.91 19.27
CA THR A 230 -1.86 6.92 20.17
C THR A 230 -0.43 7.30 20.50
#